data_AF-A0A512UDP8-F1
#
_entry.id   AF-A0A512UDP8-F1
#
_cell.length_a   1.000
_cell.length_b   1.000
_cell.length_c   1.000
_cell.angle_alpha   90.00
_cell.angle_beta   90.00
_cell.angle_gamma   90.00
#
_symmetry.space_group_name_H-M   'P 1'
#
loop_
_entity.id
_entity.type
_entity.pdbx_description
1 polymer ?
#
loop_
_entity_poly.entity_id
_entity_poly.type
_entity_poly.pdbx_seq_one_letter_code
_entity_poly.pdbx_strand_id
1 'polypeptide(L)'
;MYILKSKPRLIYVASRRLQATRRLFSSQTSAKKNVSKLFTKGNVALVSGVVFVGTYVTLTSSKLYKLDTVPPSLTNSSFQKLANASTQKGGQPGAENECFQSATSSMLQKNGLGAQQNKEGVFLLNEEQVSARLRQYEESYYVSRGKGVTRYDICQLPSNSPIEDDRAEEIVQVPILQDNNIKTSTDWMFFGVFDGHGGWTTSSKLRDQLISYIVHELGTIFKPAKEENLRYVPSSATIDQAIKNGFLKLDHEIVNKNIERLLNDNNKAKAAELLMPALSGSCALLSFYDTNSKMLKVAVTGDSRALLGSFKDNKWTVRQLSIDQTGSNSTEVARIISEHPDEPNVIRNGRVLGALEPSRAFGDCRYKLPASIQEKIYKQFFGRKLPNNLRSPPYVTAEPVITTTKISPENNDFLVMASDGLYEMLSNEEIVGLVVKWMEKEKMVKPNKSLWNFFGSSEKGLPEVADVTHDKSSKQPFRKTRQFSHGGFLMEDKNVSTHLIRNALSNGGSREQTSMLISIPNPVSRRYRDDLTVTVVFFGKDKNEDENGKLEINPAATAGGIDASKPKL
;
A
#
# COMPACT_ATOMS: atom_id res chain seq x y z
N MET A 1 15.15 40.13 -16.86
CA MET A 1 14.22 40.24 -18.02
C MET A 1 14.70 39.29 -19.11
N TYR A 2 13.87 38.95 -20.09
CA TYR A 2 13.91 37.66 -20.83
C TYR A 2 13.64 36.48 -19.87
N ILE A 3 12.53 35.74 -19.90
CA ILE A 3 11.58 35.35 -20.97
C ILE A 3 12.21 34.42 -22.00
N LEU A 4 12.07 33.12 -21.76
CA LEU A 4 12.14 32.08 -22.79
C LEU A 4 10.72 31.55 -23.04
N LYS A 5 10.24 31.68 -24.28
CA LYS A 5 8.94 31.14 -24.71
C LYS A 5 9.03 29.64 -24.99
N SER A 6 7.88 28.97 -24.88
CA SER A 6 7.69 27.60 -25.35
C SER A 6 7.94 27.45 -26.87
N LYS A 7 8.27 26.24 -27.30
CA LYS A 7 8.17 25.79 -28.69
C LYS A 7 7.08 24.71 -28.82
N PRO A 8 6.34 24.67 -29.93
CA PRO A 8 5.16 23.81 -30.07
C PRO A 8 5.52 22.37 -30.50
N ARG A 9 4.56 21.46 -30.31
CA ARG A 9 4.51 20.15 -30.99
C ARG A 9 4.49 20.35 -32.51
N LEU A 10 5.04 19.40 -33.26
CA LEU A 10 4.96 19.38 -34.72
C LEU A 10 4.44 18.02 -35.19
N ILE A 11 3.50 18.05 -36.14
CA ILE A 11 2.74 16.87 -36.61
C ILE A 11 3.49 16.20 -37.76
N TYR A 12 3.47 14.86 -37.80
CA TYR A 12 4.02 14.07 -38.89
C TYR A 12 3.09 14.14 -40.13
N VAL A 13 3.60 14.69 -41.24
CA VAL A 13 3.03 14.54 -42.59
C VAL A 13 4.17 14.21 -43.55
N ALA A 14 3.93 13.30 -44.49
CA ALA A 14 4.99 12.63 -45.22
C ALA A 14 5.28 13.23 -46.62
N SER A 15 6.50 12.92 -47.08
CA SER A 15 6.84 12.47 -48.43
C SER A 15 7.65 13.39 -49.38
N ARG A 16 8.37 12.68 -50.26
CA ARG A 16 9.07 13.07 -51.50
C ARG A 16 10.39 13.85 -51.39
N ARG A 17 11.42 13.18 -51.95
CA ARG A 17 12.76 13.67 -52.31
C ARG A 17 12.71 14.95 -53.15
N LEU A 18 13.74 15.79 -53.00
CA LEU A 18 14.61 16.15 -54.14
C LEU A 18 16.02 16.52 -53.63
N GLN A 19 17.00 16.58 -54.53
CA GLN A 19 18.43 16.74 -54.20
C GLN A 19 18.88 18.19 -54.41
N ALA A 20 19.77 18.69 -53.53
CA ALA A 20 20.87 19.60 -53.90
C ALA A 20 21.85 19.82 -52.73
N THR A 21 23.15 19.75 -53.03
CA THR A 21 24.23 20.27 -52.18
C THR A 21 24.25 21.81 -52.20
N ARG A 22 24.33 22.53 -51.06
CA ARG A 22 25.50 22.79 -50.18
C ARG A 22 26.53 23.78 -50.78
N ARG A 23 26.83 24.86 -50.02
CA ARG A 23 28.11 25.65 -49.99
C ARG A 23 28.42 26.56 -51.20
N LEU A 24 29.25 27.64 -51.13
CA LEU A 24 30.00 28.37 -50.07
C LEU A 24 29.89 29.92 -50.28
N PHE A 25 30.25 30.72 -49.25
CA PHE A 25 31.07 31.98 -49.19
C PHE A 25 31.29 32.83 -50.48
N SER A 26 31.50 34.17 -50.47
CA SER A 26 32.27 35.00 -49.51
C SER A 26 32.06 36.53 -49.68
N SER A 27 32.55 37.34 -48.72
CA SER A 27 32.93 38.77 -48.85
C SER A 27 31.77 39.80 -49.07
N GLN A 28 31.92 41.13 -48.87
CA GLN A 28 33.07 41.97 -48.46
C GLN A 28 32.63 43.23 -47.66
N THR A 29 33.60 43.99 -47.16
CA THR A 29 33.59 45.34 -46.52
C THR A 29 32.78 46.44 -47.25
N SER A 30 32.30 47.59 -46.70
CA SER A 30 32.15 48.21 -45.35
C SER A 30 31.28 49.51 -45.53
N ALA A 31 31.25 50.65 -44.79
CA ALA A 31 32.04 51.25 -43.68
C ALA A 31 31.34 52.45 -42.96
N LYS A 32 31.73 52.70 -41.68
CA LYS A 32 31.82 53.99 -40.93
C LYS A 32 30.66 55.02 -40.92
N LYS A 33 30.16 55.34 -39.71
CA LYS A 33 30.58 56.54 -38.91
C LYS A 33 30.02 56.56 -37.46
N ASN A 34 30.94 56.67 -36.49
CA ASN A 34 31.00 57.48 -35.24
C ASN A 34 29.70 57.76 -34.42
N VAL A 35 29.71 57.86 -33.07
CA VAL A 35 30.59 58.71 -32.21
C VAL A 35 30.86 58.09 -30.81
N SER A 36 32.04 58.43 -30.24
CA SER A 36 32.61 58.28 -28.87
C SER A 36 31.72 57.88 -27.66
N LYS A 37 32.20 57.30 -26.53
CA LYS A 37 33.55 56.97 -25.93
C LYS A 37 33.28 55.94 -24.76
N LEU A 38 34.17 55.47 -23.87
CA LEU A 38 35.59 55.72 -23.53
C LEU A 38 36.35 54.38 -23.23
N PHE A 39 36.84 54.18 -21.99
CA PHE A 39 37.71 53.13 -21.42
C PHE A 39 37.43 53.08 -19.89
N THR A 40 37.89 52.15 -19.04
CA THR A 40 39.11 51.30 -19.00
C THR A 40 38.85 49.87 -18.47
N LYS A 41 39.85 48.98 -18.64
CA LYS A 41 39.89 47.62 -18.05
C LYS A 41 40.22 47.64 -16.55
N GLY A 42 39.78 46.58 -15.85
CA GLY A 42 40.36 46.13 -14.57
C GLY A 42 40.09 44.64 -14.38
N ASN A 43 41.13 43.84 -14.15
CA ASN A 43 40.99 42.41 -13.83
C ASN A 43 41.00 42.24 -12.31
N VAL A 44 39.99 41.57 -11.75
CA VAL A 44 40.04 41.04 -10.38
C VAL A 44 39.50 39.61 -10.41
N ALA A 45 40.32 38.65 -9.98
CA ALA A 45 39.85 37.30 -9.69
C ALA A 45 39.31 37.28 -8.26
N LEU A 46 38.06 36.84 -8.09
CA LEU A 46 37.47 36.63 -6.76
C LEU A 46 37.19 35.14 -6.57
N VAL A 47 38.02 34.51 -5.73
CA VAL A 47 37.79 33.15 -5.23
C VAL A 47 36.72 33.23 -4.14
N SER A 48 35.46 32.97 -4.49
CA SER A 48 34.37 32.84 -3.52
C SER A 48 34.18 31.37 -3.15
N GLY A 49 34.89 30.90 -2.12
CA GLY A 49 34.62 29.60 -1.52
C GLY A 49 33.23 29.60 -0.88
N VAL A 50 32.33 28.72 -1.35
CA VAL A 50 30.96 28.61 -0.80
C VAL A 50 31.00 27.83 0.51
N VAL A 51 30.92 28.55 1.62
CA VAL A 51 30.73 27.95 2.95
C VAL A 51 29.30 27.43 3.04
N PHE A 52 29.13 26.11 3.00
CA PHE A 52 27.85 25.46 3.31
C PHE A 52 27.56 25.55 4.81
N VAL A 53 26.89 26.63 5.23
CA VAL A 53 26.31 26.73 6.58
C VAL A 53 25.07 25.84 6.63
N GLY A 54 25.27 24.57 6.97
CA GLY A 54 24.20 23.59 7.14
C GLY A 54 23.39 23.85 8.41
N THR A 55 22.33 24.66 8.32
CA THR A 55 21.35 24.80 9.40
C THR A 55 20.50 23.54 9.51
N TYR A 56 20.92 22.60 10.37
CA TYR A 56 20.11 21.46 10.77
C TYR A 56 18.89 21.96 11.55
N VAL A 57 17.69 21.78 10.99
CA VAL A 57 16.42 22.01 11.70
C VAL A 57 15.88 20.67 12.16
N THR A 58 16.01 20.39 13.45
CA THR A 58 15.38 19.21 14.06
C THR A 58 13.88 19.40 14.12
N LEU A 59 13.12 18.59 13.37
CA LEU A 59 11.75 18.26 13.75
C LEU A 59 11.82 17.53 15.10
N THR A 60 11.51 18.22 16.19
CA THR A 60 11.53 17.64 17.54
C THR A 60 10.50 16.53 17.64
N SER A 61 10.94 15.32 17.94
CA SER A 61 10.11 14.10 18.02
C SER A 61 9.02 14.13 19.09
N SER A 62 8.94 15.19 19.89
CA SER A 62 7.93 15.43 20.94
C SER A 62 6.50 15.67 20.42
N LYS A 63 6.29 15.66 19.10
CA LYS A 63 4.95 15.66 18.45
C LYS A 63 4.78 14.57 17.38
N LEU A 64 5.61 13.53 17.40
CA LEU A 64 5.49 12.38 16.49
C LEU A 64 4.70 11.26 17.18
N TYR A 65 3.40 11.17 16.92
CA TYR A 65 2.53 10.15 17.51
C TYR A 65 2.66 8.81 16.77
N LYS A 66 3.78 8.10 16.97
CA LYS A 66 3.86 6.67 16.62
C LYS A 66 2.87 5.88 17.48
N LEU A 67 2.12 4.97 16.84
CA LEU A 67 0.98 4.25 17.43
C LEU A 67 1.32 3.20 18.51
N ASP A 68 2.58 3.16 18.96
CA ASP A 68 3.16 2.07 19.75
C ASP A 68 3.19 2.33 21.28
N THR A 69 2.35 3.24 21.78
CA THR A 69 2.31 3.62 23.22
C THR A 69 0.89 3.64 23.81
N VAL A 70 0.26 2.47 23.92
CA VAL A 70 -0.87 2.27 24.83
C VAL A 70 -0.31 2.08 26.26
N PRO A 71 -0.84 2.79 27.30
CA PRO A 71 -0.38 2.56 28.68
C PRO A 71 -0.75 1.17 29.18
N PRO A 72 0.09 0.49 29.99
CA PRO A 72 -0.24 -0.81 30.55
C PRO A 72 -1.37 -0.70 31.59
N SER A 73 -2.57 -1.13 31.20
CA SER A 73 -3.71 -1.26 32.12
C SER A 73 -3.52 -2.48 33.02
N LEU A 74 -3.57 -2.25 34.33
CA LEU A 74 -3.32 -3.24 35.38
C LEU A 74 -4.20 -4.49 35.24
N THR A 75 -3.58 -5.65 35.10
CA THR A 75 -4.21 -6.95 35.35
C THR A 75 -3.42 -7.71 36.42
N ASN A 76 -4.08 -8.07 37.53
CA ASN A 76 -3.53 -9.02 38.49
C ASN A 76 -4.61 -9.60 39.41
N SER A 77 -4.39 -10.83 39.88
CA SER A 77 -5.36 -11.71 40.57
C SER A 77 -6.57 -12.10 39.69
N SER A 78 -7.08 -13.34 39.71
CA SER A 78 -6.63 -14.55 40.41
C SER A 78 -7.18 -15.81 39.75
N PHE A 79 -6.40 -16.88 39.62
CA PHE A 79 -6.86 -18.28 39.81
C PHE A 79 -5.66 -19.24 39.89
N GLN A 80 -5.48 -19.92 41.03
CA GLN A 80 -4.48 -20.99 41.17
C GLN A 80 -4.87 -21.97 42.29
N LYS A 81 -5.24 -23.21 41.91
CA LYS A 81 -5.53 -24.44 42.71
C LYS A 81 -6.43 -25.35 41.83
N LEU A 82 -6.45 -26.69 41.92
CA LEU A 82 -5.70 -27.67 42.74
C LEU A 82 -5.82 -29.05 42.08
N ALA A 83 -4.76 -29.88 42.05
CA ALA A 83 -4.81 -31.36 42.15
C ALA A 83 -3.41 -31.98 41.98
N ASN A 84 -3.01 -32.92 42.86
CA ASN A 84 -1.86 -33.81 42.63
C ASN A 84 -1.86 -34.98 43.66
N ALA A 85 -1.90 -36.25 43.25
CA ALA A 85 -1.76 -37.42 44.14
C ALA A 85 -1.50 -38.77 43.42
N SER A 86 -0.37 -39.43 43.76
CA SER A 86 -0.12 -40.91 43.85
C SER A 86 -0.63 -41.90 42.77
N THR A 87 0.13 -42.93 42.31
CA THR A 87 0.67 -44.08 43.09
C THR A 87 1.74 -44.88 42.26
N GLN A 88 2.28 -46.02 42.74
CA GLN A 88 3.49 -46.72 42.24
C GLN A 88 3.29 -48.11 41.55
N LYS A 89 4.41 -48.63 40.98
CA LYS A 89 4.91 -50.04 40.84
C LYS A 89 4.68 -50.89 39.56
N GLY A 90 5.81 -51.26 38.91
CA GLY A 90 6.23 -52.68 38.72
C GLY A 90 6.12 -53.36 37.34
N GLY A 91 7.18 -54.06 36.87
CA GLY A 91 7.08 -55.14 35.85
C GLY A 91 8.14 -55.16 34.71
N GLN A 92 8.63 -56.36 34.36
CA GLN A 92 9.50 -56.74 33.21
C GLN A 92 9.54 -58.30 33.10
N PRO A 93 10.10 -58.97 32.06
CA PRO A 93 10.45 -58.57 30.67
C PRO A 93 9.99 -59.60 29.58
N GLY A 94 10.41 -59.40 28.31
CA GLY A 94 10.35 -60.40 27.21
C GLY A 94 9.11 -60.30 26.28
N ALA A 95 9.15 -60.71 25.00
CA ALA A 95 10.24 -61.21 24.15
C ALA A 95 10.02 -60.80 22.67
N GLU A 96 10.86 -61.28 21.74
CA GLU A 96 11.06 -60.74 20.38
C GLU A 96 10.02 -61.18 19.32
N ASN A 97 9.87 -60.36 18.27
CA ASN A 97 9.62 -60.80 16.89
C ASN A 97 9.93 -59.66 15.91
N GLU A 98 10.81 -59.88 14.94
CA GLU A 98 11.20 -58.85 13.96
C GLU A 98 10.23 -58.77 12.77
N CYS A 99 9.89 -57.55 12.36
CA CYS A 99 9.32 -57.29 11.04
C CYS A 99 9.80 -55.92 10.56
N PHE A 100 10.76 -55.90 9.63
CA PHE A 100 11.33 -54.68 9.08
C PHE A 100 10.36 -54.02 8.08
N GLN A 101 9.60 -53.02 8.55
CA GLN A 101 8.91 -52.05 7.69
C GLN A 101 9.58 -50.68 7.81
N SER A 102 10.35 -50.30 6.78
CA SER A 102 11.03 -49.01 6.68
C SER A 102 10.09 -47.88 6.21
N ALA A 103 9.10 -47.54 7.04
CA ALA A 103 8.29 -46.33 6.88
C ALA A 103 8.84 -45.20 7.76
N THR A 104 9.04 -44.00 7.19
CA THR A 104 9.56 -42.82 7.91
C THR A 104 8.49 -42.16 8.79
N SER A 105 8.10 -42.85 9.85
CA SER A 105 7.24 -42.32 10.92
C SER A 105 8.08 -41.57 11.95
N SER A 106 7.98 -40.24 11.99
CA SER A 106 8.78 -39.39 12.90
C SER A 106 8.36 -39.55 14.37
N MET A 107 9.32 -40.00 15.20
CA MET A 107 9.36 -39.80 16.67
C MET A 107 8.12 -40.26 17.47
N LEU A 108 7.88 -41.58 17.54
CA LEU A 108 7.02 -42.17 18.58
C LEU A 108 7.79 -42.34 19.91
N GLN A 109 7.86 -41.30 20.74
CA GLN A 109 8.21 -41.45 22.16
C GLN A 109 7.06 -42.13 22.93
N LYS A 110 7.03 -43.46 22.94
CA LYS A 110 6.15 -44.23 23.84
C LYS A 110 6.72 -44.26 25.27
N ASN A 111 6.43 -43.23 26.04
CA ASN A 111 6.18 -43.32 27.49
C ASN A 111 5.60 -42.00 28.03
N GLY A 112 4.30 -41.82 27.83
CA GLY A 112 3.53 -40.67 28.31
C GLY A 112 2.03 -40.85 28.08
N LEU A 113 1.21 -40.58 29.09
CA LEU A 113 -0.24 -40.59 28.99
C LEU A 113 -0.69 -39.32 28.25
N GLY A 114 -1.25 -39.47 27.04
CA GLY A 114 -1.71 -38.33 26.23
C GLY A 114 -1.44 -38.41 24.71
N ALA A 115 -1.09 -39.59 24.17
CA ALA A 115 -0.81 -39.77 22.74
C ALA A 115 -2.09 -39.75 21.87
N GLN A 116 -2.79 -38.62 21.80
CA GLN A 116 -3.78 -38.35 20.77
C GLN A 116 -3.03 -38.22 19.43
N GLN A 117 -3.33 -39.10 18.48
CA GLN A 117 -2.64 -39.10 17.18
C GLN A 117 -3.06 -37.87 16.37
N ASN A 118 -2.16 -36.90 16.23
CA ASN A 118 -2.31 -35.80 15.27
C ASN A 118 -2.29 -36.37 13.85
N LYS A 119 -3.48 -36.71 13.33
CA LYS A 119 -3.68 -36.88 11.89
C LYS A 119 -3.55 -35.50 11.25
N GLU A 120 -2.43 -35.28 10.55
CA GLU A 120 -2.24 -34.08 9.73
C GLU A 120 -3.23 -34.11 8.55
N GLY A 121 -4.35 -33.43 8.73
CA GLY A 121 -5.41 -33.29 7.72
C GLY A 121 -6.02 -31.89 7.80
N VAL A 122 -6.52 -31.40 6.68
CA VAL A 122 -7.28 -30.14 6.64
C VAL A 122 -8.70 -30.43 7.15
N PHE A 123 -8.92 -30.22 8.43
CA PHE A 123 -10.24 -30.29 9.04
C PHE A 123 -11.04 -29.02 8.74
N LEU A 124 -12.33 -29.18 8.44
CA LEU A 124 -13.23 -28.05 8.21
C LEU A 124 -13.49 -27.33 9.55
N LEU A 125 -13.19 -26.03 9.60
CA LEU A 125 -13.38 -25.19 10.77
C LEU A 125 -14.86 -24.87 10.98
N ASN A 126 -15.31 -24.87 12.24
CA ASN A 126 -16.66 -24.45 12.59
C ASN A 126 -16.81 -22.91 12.50
N GLU A 127 -18.03 -22.39 12.60
CA GLU A 127 -18.28 -20.95 12.38
C GLU A 127 -17.58 -20.03 13.41
N GLU A 128 -17.38 -20.50 14.64
CA GLU A 128 -16.62 -19.79 15.68
C GLU A 128 -15.13 -19.72 15.32
N GLN A 129 -14.53 -20.83 14.90
CA GLN A 129 -13.14 -20.93 14.47
C GLN A 129 -12.88 -20.12 13.20
N VAL A 130 -13.79 -20.19 12.21
CA VAL A 130 -13.74 -19.36 11.00
C VAL A 130 -13.77 -17.89 11.35
N SER A 131 -14.67 -17.49 12.25
CA SER A 131 -14.79 -16.09 12.68
C SER A 131 -13.61 -15.63 13.55
N ALA A 132 -13.06 -16.48 14.40
CA ALA A 132 -11.84 -16.18 15.16
C ALA A 132 -10.62 -16.01 14.23
N ARG A 133 -10.49 -16.85 13.20
CA ARG A 133 -9.39 -16.75 12.21
C ARG A 133 -9.54 -15.54 11.30
N LEU A 134 -10.76 -15.21 10.86
CA LEU A 134 -11.05 -13.98 10.12
C LEU A 134 -10.74 -12.73 10.95
N ARG A 135 -11.04 -12.74 12.24
CA ARG A 135 -10.88 -11.58 13.14
C ARG A 135 -9.51 -11.50 13.82
N GLN A 136 -8.57 -12.40 13.50
CA GLN A 136 -7.27 -12.48 14.17
C GLN A 136 -6.47 -11.17 14.11
N TYR A 137 -6.50 -10.49 12.96
CA TYR A 137 -5.84 -9.19 12.73
C TYR A 137 -6.88 -8.07 12.50
N GLU A 138 -8.02 -8.16 13.21
CA GLU A 138 -9.06 -7.14 13.20
C GLU A 138 -8.72 -5.99 14.16
N GLU A 139 -8.69 -4.77 13.63
CA GLU A 139 -8.48 -3.50 14.35
C GLU A 139 -9.50 -2.45 13.90
N SER A 140 -10.02 -1.65 14.83
CA SER A 140 -10.89 -0.51 14.52
C SER A 140 -10.64 0.63 15.49
N TYR A 141 -10.64 1.85 14.98
CA TYR A 141 -10.32 3.06 15.74
C TYR A 141 -11.29 4.19 15.44
N TYR A 142 -11.74 4.88 16.48
CA TYR A 142 -12.39 6.19 16.39
C TYR A 142 -11.33 7.29 16.44
N VAL A 143 -11.51 8.33 15.62
CA VAL A 143 -10.60 9.46 15.49
C VAL A 143 -11.29 10.69 16.08
N SER A 144 -11.22 10.85 17.41
CA SER A 144 -11.99 11.84 18.20
C SER A 144 -11.50 13.30 18.03
N ARG A 145 -11.04 13.68 16.84
CA ARG A 145 -10.36 14.96 16.52
C ARG A 145 -11.28 16.03 15.94
N GLY A 146 -12.59 15.77 15.84
CA GLY A 146 -13.59 16.70 15.31
C GLY A 146 -13.61 16.85 13.79
N LYS A 147 -12.43 16.88 13.15
CA LYS A 147 -12.23 17.21 11.74
C LYS A 147 -11.66 16.05 10.91
N GLY A 148 -12.37 15.69 9.83
CA GLY A 148 -11.81 14.85 8.77
C GLY A 148 -12.28 13.40 8.79
N VAL A 149 -11.44 12.50 9.32
CA VAL A 149 -11.79 11.09 9.54
C VAL A 149 -12.45 10.97 10.92
N THR A 150 -13.48 10.15 11.06
CA THR A 150 -14.14 9.86 12.35
C THR A 150 -13.94 8.42 12.80
N ARG A 151 -13.79 7.47 11.87
CA ARG A 151 -13.46 6.06 12.14
C ARG A 151 -12.65 5.46 10.99
N TYR A 152 -11.75 4.54 11.31
CA TYR A 152 -11.20 3.62 10.32
C TYR A 152 -11.07 2.19 10.86
N ASP A 153 -11.17 1.23 9.96
CA ASP A 153 -11.21 -0.21 10.23
C ASP A 153 -10.16 -0.93 9.38
N ILE A 154 -9.41 -1.85 9.97
CA ILE A 154 -8.48 -2.76 9.30
C ILE A 154 -8.86 -4.21 9.56
N CYS A 155 -8.61 -5.05 8.55
CA CYS A 155 -8.38 -6.47 8.77
C CYS A 155 -7.31 -7.00 7.80
N GLN A 156 -6.50 -7.96 8.26
CA GLN A 156 -5.58 -8.76 7.42
C GLN A 156 -5.88 -10.26 7.53
N LEU A 157 -5.67 -11.02 6.45
CA LEU A 157 -5.84 -12.47 6.41
C LEU A 157 -4.70 -13.15 5.63
N PRO A 158 -3.70 -13.74 6.32
CA PRO A 158 -2.55 -14.36 5.66
C PRO A 158 -2.92 -15.61 4.86
N SER A 159 -2.37 -15.68 3.66
CA SER A 159 -2.30 -16.84 2.76
C SER A 159 -0.88 -17.39 2.69
N ASN A 160 0.13 -16.52 2.77
CA ASN A 160 1.55 -16.83 2.89
C ASN A 160 1.96 -17.07 4.36
N SER A 161 3.20 -17.54 4.59
CA SER A 161 3.77 -17.66 5.94
C SER A 161 5.27 -17.32 5.94
N PRO A 162 5.70 -16.16 6.50
CA PRO A 162 4.86 -15.06 6.97
C PRO A 162 4.01 -14.44 5.85
N ILE A 163 3.08 -13.56 6.22
CA ILE A 163 2.32 -12.74 5.27
C ILE A 163 3.28 -11.88 4.42
N GLU A 164 3.03 -11.71 3.12
CA GLU A 164 3.82 -10.79 2.27
C GLU A 164 3.18 -9.39 2.24
N ASP A 165 1.86 -9.31 2.39
CA ASP A 165 1.04 -8.11 2.62
C ASP A 165 1.39 -7.36 3.94
N ASP A 166 1.51 -6.03 3.89
CA ASP A 166 1.66 -5.16 5.08
C ASP A 166 0.91 -3.82 4.95
N ARG A 167 0.91 -2.98 5.99
CA ARG A 167 0.16 -1.71 6.07
C ARG A 167 0.75 -0.70 7.05
N ALA A 168 0.41 0.58 6.91
CA ALA A 168 0.76 1.61 7.91
C ALA A 168 -0.21 2.79 7.92
N GLU A 169 -0.48 3.32 9.12
CA GLU A 169 -1.27 4.53 9.34
C GLU A 169 -0.50 5.52 10.23
N GLU A 170 -0.55 6.81 9.91
CA GLU A 170 0.11 7.87 10.70
C GLU A 170 -0.72 9.17 10.62
N ILE A 171 -0.83 9.88 11.75
CA ILE A 171 -1.49 11.20 11.80
C ILE A 171 -0.45 12.24 12.25
N VAL A 172 -0.13 13.17 11.36
CA VAL A 172 0.87 14.22 11.60
C VAL A 172 0.17 15.57 11.72
N GLN A 173 0.11 16.12 12.93
CA GLN A 173 -0.43 17.46 13.18
C GLN A 173 0.61 18.53 12.80
N VAL A 174 0.22 19.47 11.94
CA VAL A 174 1.09 20.53 11.41
C VAL A 174 0.48 21.92 11.66
N PRO A 175 1.21 22.84 12.33
CA PRO A 175 0.75 24.21 12.52
C PRO A 175 0.85 25.00 11.20
N ILE A 176 -0.24 25.66 10.83
CA ILE A 176 -0.36 26.44 9.60
C ILE A 176 -0.87 27.86 9.89
N LEU A 177 -0.55 28.78 8.99
CA LEU A 177 -1.17 30.10 8.92
C LEU A 177 -2.21 30.10 7.79
N GLN A 178 -3.46 30.42 8.11
CA GLN A 178 -4.48 30.71 7.09
C GLN A 178 -4.35 32.16 6.60
N ASP A 179 -4.88 32.45 5.41
CA ASP A 179 -4.74 33.74 4.70
C ASP A 179 -5.21 34.97 5.51
N ASN A 180 -6.06 34.77 6.52
CA ASN A 180 -6.56 35.80 7.45
C ASN A 180 -5.65 36.00 8.68
N ASN A 181 -4.38 35.59 8.62
CA ASN A 181 -3.43 35.51 9.74
C ASN A 181 -3.89 34.66 10.96
N ILE A 182 -4.85 33.75 10.75
CA ILE A 182 -5.32 32.83 11.80
C ILE A 182 -4.31 31.69 11.95
N LYS A 183 -3.68 31.58 13.14
CA LYS A 183 -2.85 30.43 13.53
C LYS A 183 -3.77 29.24 13.84
N THR A 184 -3.59 28.10 13.19
CA THR A 184 -4.40 26.88 13.40
C THR A 184 -3.58 25.61 13.13
N SER A 185 -4.15 24.42 13.34
CA SER A 185 -3.52 23.14 12.96
C SER A 185 -4.28 22.47 11.81
N THR A 186 -3.53 21.79 10.94
CA THR A 186 -4.10 20.74 10.07
C THR A 186 -3.50 19.41 10.48
N ASP A 187 -4.32 18.37 10.48
CA ASP A 187 -3.84 16.99 10.53
C ASP A 187 -3.66 16.48 9.10
N TRP A 188 -2.48 15.90 8.83
CA TRP A 188 -2.23 15.05 7.67
C TRP A 188 -2.42 13.60 8.08
N MET A 189 -3.39 12.94 7.48
CA MET A 189 -3.73 11.55 7.77
C MET A 189 -3.22 10.68 6.62
N PHE A 190 -2.36 9.71 6.95
CA PHE A 190 -1.81 8.73 6.03
C PHE A 190 -2.41 7.35 6.33
N PHE A 191 -2.79 6.64 5.27
CA PHE A 191 -3.16 5.22 5.33
C PHE A 191 -2.50 4.52 4.14
N GLY A 192 -1.82 3.41 4.35
CA GLY A 192 -1.05 2.70 3.32
C GLY A 192 -1.25 1.20 3.37
N VAL A 193 -1.31 0.58 2.19
CA VAL A 193 -1.31 -0.88 1.97
C VAL A 193 -0.12 -1.22 1.08
N PHE A 194 0.62 -2.25 1.47
CA PHE A 194 1.90 -2.66 0.88
C PHE A 194 1.85 -4.16 0.55
N ASP A 195 1.28 -4.44 -0.62
CA ASP A 195 1.16 -5.78 -1.19
C ASP A 195 2.56 -6.26 -1.59
N GLY A 196 3.01 -7.39 -1.04
CA GLY A 196 4.41 -7.84 -1.11
C GLY A 196 4.57 -9.12 -1.91
N HIS A 197 5.70 -9.30 -2.59
CA HIS A 197 5.92 -10.50 -3.41
C HIS A 197 7.35 -11.02 -3.41
N GLY A 198 7.47 -12.34 -3.20
CA GLY A 198 8.76 -13.05 -3.24
C GLY A 198 9.66 -12.76 -2.04
N GLY A 199 9.06 -12.26 -0.96
CA GLY A 199 9.58 -11.89 0.35
C GLY A 199 8.79 -10.71 0.92
N TRP A 200 8.27 -10.86 2.14
CA TRP A 200 7.66 -9.81 2.96
C TRP A 200 8.58 -8.62 3.31
N THR A 201 9.88 -8.75 3.03
CA THR A 201 10.91 -7.80 3.49
C THR A 201 10.86 -6.43 2.81
N THR A 202 10.20 -6.30 1.64
CA THR A 202 10.01 -4.98 1.01
C THR A 202 8.81 -4.25 1.62
N SER A 203 7.64 -4.90 1.71
CA SER A 203 6.41 -4.33 2.28
C SER A 203 6.59 -3.89 3.73
N SER A 204 7.23 -4.71 4.56
CA SER A 204 7.61 -4.31 5.93
C SER A 204 8.57 -3.11 5.97
N LYS A 205 9.48 -2.99 5.00
CA LYS A 205 10.36 -1.81 4.89
C LYS A 205 9.58 -0.54 4.49
N LEU A 206 8.49 -0.68 3.74
CA LEU A 206 7.58 0.42 3.41
C LEU A 206 6.75 0.84 4.61
N ARG A 207 6.14 -0.09 5.35
CA ARG A 207 5.45 0.19 6.62
C ARG A 207 6.29 1.05 7.54
N ASP A 208 7.53 0.63 7.79
CA ASP A 208 8.37 1.25 8.82
C ASP A 208 9.01 2.58 8.39
N GLN A 209 9.02 2.92 7.09
CA GLN A 209 9.82 4.05 6.58
C GLN A 209 9.15 4.95 5.52
N LEU A 210 8.18 4.49 4.72
CA LEU A 210 7.67 5.24 3.57
C LEU A 210 7.02 6.57 3.97
N ILE A 211 6.15 6.56 4.99
CA ILE A 211 5.48 7.78 5.46
C ILE A 211 6.52 8.75 6.02
N SER A 212 7.48 8.29 6.82
CA SER A 212 8.58 9.13 7.35
C SER A 212 9.43 9.78 6.25
N TYR A 213 9.70 9.08 5.14
CA TYR A 213 10.38 9.67 3.97
C TYR A 213 9.56 10.79 3.33
N ILE A 214 8.23 10.61 3.20
CA ILE A 214 7.33 11.60 2.61
C ILE A 214 7.14 12.81 3.54
N VAL A 215 6.98 12.58 4.85
CA VAL A 215 6.91 13.62 5.88
C VAL A 215 8.20 14.44 5.94
N HIS A 216 9.37 13.82 5.72
CA HIS A 216 10.63 14.55 5.55
C HIS A 216 10.60 15.47 4.32
N GLU A 217 10.21 14.96 3.14
CA GLU A 217 10.14 15.78 1.91
C GLU A 217 9.16 16.95 2.07
N LEU A 218 7.94 16.70 2.58
CA LEU A 218 6.97 17.74 2.94
C LEU A 218 7.59 18.72 3.94
N GLY A 219 8.31 18.23 4.95
CA GLY A 219 9.00 19.05 5.95
C GLY A 219 9.99 20.07 5.38
N THR A 220 10.66 19.74 4.26
CA THR A 220 11.55 20.67 3.53
C THR A 220 10.81 21.73 2.69
N ILE A 221 9.57 21.42 2.28
CA ILE A 221 8.74 22.23 1.38
C ILE A 221 7.88 23.23 2.16
N PHE A 222 7.31 22.80 3.29
CA PHE A 222 6.54 23.63 4.22
C PHE A 222 7.48 24.56 5.01
N LYS A 223 8.06 25.54 4.32
CA LYS A 223 8.99 26.53 4.91
C LYS A 223 8.33 27.30 6.05
N PRO A 224 9.07 27.63 7.12
CA PRO A 224 8.58 28.54 8.13
C PRO A 224 8.30 29.92 7.54
N ALA A 225 7.22 30.56 7.97
CA ALA A 225 7.00 31.97 7.79
C ALA A 225 8.07 32.78 8.55
N LYS A 226 8.17 34.08 8.27
CA LYS A 226 9.08 34.98 9.01
C LYS A 226 8.65 35.21 10.47
N GLU A 227 7.44 34.78 10.82
CA GLU A 227 6.86 34.86 12.15
C GLU A 227 6.71 33.44 12.74
N GLU A 228 7.26 33.25 13.94
CA GLU A 228 7.00 32.18 14.93
C GLU A 228 6.45 30.83 14.40
N ASN A 229 7.32 29.97 13.85
CA ASN A 229 7.08 28.53 13.62
C ASN A 229 5.89 28.14 12.70
N LEU A 230 5.17 29.11 12.14
CA LEU A 230 4.05 28.89 11.23
C LEU A 230 4.54 28.39 9.86
N ARG A 231 3.76 27.55 9.18
CA ARG A 231 4.11 27.04 7.84
C ARG A 231 3.08 27.47 6.80
N TYR A 232 3.54 27.86 5.61
CA TYR A 232 2.68 28.11 4.45
C TYR A 232 2.20 26.78 3.85
N VAL A 233 0.94 26.73 3.42
CA VAL A 233 0.39 25.59 2.68
C VAL A 233 0.93 25.62 1.22
N PRO A 234 1.67 24.58 0.76
CA PRO A 234 2.21 24.53 -0.58
C PRO A 234 1.16 24.08 -1.60
N SER A 235 1.45 24.29 -2.88
CA SER A 235 0.52 23.90 -3.95
C SER A 235 0.33 22.38 -4.05
N SER A 236 -0.83 21.96 -4.55
CA SER A 236 -1.17 20.54 -4.79
C SER A 236 -0.04 19.78 -5.51
N ALA A 237 0.51 20.35 -6.59
CA ALA A 237 1.58 19.75 -7.37
C ALA A 237 2.93 19.67 -6.63
N THR A 238 3.16 20.55 -5.65
CA THR A 238 4.35 20.50 -4.79
C THR A 238 4.24 19.38 -3.77
N ILE A 239 3.04 19.10 -3.25
CA ILE A 239 2.75 17.93 -2.41
C ILE A 239 2.89 16.64 -3.24
N ASP A 240 2.40 16.62 -4.49
CA ASP A 240 2.59 15.47 -5.40
C ASP A 240 4.08 15.16 -5.63
N GLN A 241 4.90 16.20 -5.84
CA GLN A 241 6.35 16.03 -5.98
C GLN A 241 7.01 15.55 -4.68
N ALA A 242 6.54 15.98 -3.50
CA ALA A 242 7.03 15.51 -2.22
C ALA A 242 6.78 14.01 -2.03
N ILE A 243 5.57 13.55 -2.36
CA ILE A 243 5.18 12.13 -2.29
C ILE A 243 6.04 11.31 -3.27
N LYS A 244 6.15 11.74 -4.54
CA LYS A 244 7.01 11.08 -5.54
C LYS A 244 8.47 11.02 -5.11
N ASN A 245 9.01 12.09 -4.54
CA ASN A 245 10.37 12.11 -4.02
C ASN A 245 10.55 11.12 -2.87
N GLY A 246 9.60 11.04 -1.94
CA GLY A 246 9.65 10.11 -0.80
C GLY A 246 9.71 8.65 -1.26
N PHE A 247 8.82 8.27 -2.19
CA PHE A 247 8.84 6.96 -2.84
C PHE A 247 10.20 6.67 -3.51
N LEU A 248 10.63 7.55 -4.44
CA LEU A 248 11.87 7.34 -5.21
C LEU A 248 13.13 7.35 -4.33
N LYS A 249 13.18 8.15 -3.26
CA LYS A 249 14.32 8.19 -2.33
C LYS A 249 14.42 6.92 -1.49
N LEU A 250 13.31 6.36 -1.02
CA LEU A 250 13.30 5.10 -0.27
C LEU A 250 13.68 3.92 -1.18
N ASP A 251 13.13 3.84 -2.40
CA ASP A 251 13.52 2.79 -3.35
C ASP A 251 15.01 2.89 -3.75
N HIS A 252 15.55 4.11 -3.91
CA HIS A 252 16.98 4.31 -4.15
C HIS A 252 17.85 3.90 -2.94
N GLU A 253 17.39 4.13 -1.70
CA GLU A 253 18.08 3.64 -0.49
C GLU A 253 18.13 2.10 -0.49
N ILE A 254 16.98 1.46 -0.73
CA ILE A 254 16.81 0.00 -0.77
C ILE A 254 17.65 -0.62 -1.91
N VAL A 255 17.43 -0.22 -3.15
CA VAL A 255 17.92 -0.91 -4.36
C VAL A 255 19.36 -0.54 -4.71
N ASN A 256 19.79 0.68 -4.42
CA ASN A 256 21.12 1.17 -4.83
C ASN A 256 22.06 1.32 -3.62
N LYS A 257 21.76 2.20 -2.65
CA LYS A 257 22.71 2.54 -1.57
C LYS A 257 23.02 1.35 -0.66
N ASN A 258 22.01 0.57 -0.28
CA ASN A 258 22.21 -0.58 0.61
C ASN A 258 23.01 -1.70 -0.07
N ILE A 259 22.81 -1.90 -1.36
CA ILE A 259 23.60 -2.84 -2.16
C ILE A 259 25.03 -2.33 -2.37
N GLU A 260 25.23 -1.05 -2.66
CA GLU A 260 26.57 -0.44 -2.76
C GLU A 260 27.37 -0.57 -1.46
N ARG A 261 26.76 -0.22 -0.31
CA ARG A 261 27.34 -0.43 1.03
C ARG A 261 27.75 -1.89 1.23
N LEU A 262 26.84 -2.83 0.94
CA LEU A 262 27.07 -4.26 1.17
C LEU A 262 28.16 -4.87 0.25
N LEU A 263 28.22 -4.45 -1.02
CA LEU A 263 29.25 -4.87 -1.98
C LEU A 263 30.66 -4.34 -1.62
N ASN A 264 30.73 -3.21 -0.91
CA ASN A 264 31.99 -2.58 -0.49
C ASN A 264 32.48 -3.08 0.89
N ASP A 265 31.59 -3.19 1.87
CA ASP A 265 31.94 -3.55 3.26
C ASP A 265 32.36 -5.02 3.44
N ASN A 266 32.04 -5.89 2.48
CA ASN A 266 32.21 -7.37 2.54
C ASN A 266 31.55 -8.09 3.75
N ASN A 267 30.90 -7.36 4.66
CA ASN A 267 30.34 -7.90 5.89
C ASN A 267 29.02 -8.64 5.65
N LYS A 268 29.12 -9.96 5.45
CA LYS A 268 27.97 -10.82 5.17
C LYS A 268 26.91 -10.87 6.28
N ALA A 269 27.21 -10.47 7.52
CA ALA A 269 26.24 -10.48 8.61
C ALA A 269 25.07 -9.50 8.37
N LYS A 270 25.32 -8.37 7.69
CA LYS A 270 24.27 -7.40 7.32
C LYS A 270 23.58 -7.70 5.98
N ALA A 271 23.97 -8.78 5.30
CA ALA A 271 23.44 -9.09 3.97
C ALA A 271 21.93 -9.33 4.00
N ALA A 272 21.39 -10.03 5.00
CA ALA A 272 19.95 -10.27 5.09
C ALA A 272 19.15 -8.96 5.21
N GLU A 273 19.49 -8.11 6.18
CA GLU A 273 18.82 -6.82 6.43
C GLU A 273 18.87 -5.87 5.23
N LEU A 274 20.04 -5.75 4.58
CA LEU A 274 20.28 -4.75 3.53
C LEU A 274 19.88 -5.22 2.12
N LEU A 275 19.92 -6.53 1.85
CA LEU A 275 19.69 -7.08 0.51
C LEU A 275 18.28 -7.66 0.33
N MET A 276 17.66 -8.24 1.37
CA MET A 276 16.35 -8.88 1.23
C MET A 276 15.26 -7.91 0.75
N PRO A 277 15.10 -6.68 1.32
CA PRO A 277 14.11 -5.70 0.84
C PRO A 277 14.32 -5.25 -0.62
N ALA A 278 15.49 -5.49 -1.20
CA ALA A 278 15.80 -5.22 -2.61
C ALA A 278 15.62 -6.45 -3.51
N LEU A 279 15.71 -7.67 -2.98
CA LEU A 279 15.51 -8.93 -3.72
C LEU A 279 14.05 -9.38 -3.80
N SER A 280 13.25 -9.10 -2.77
CA SER A 280 11.79 -9.07 -2.86
C SER A 280 11.30 -7.79 -3.53
N GLY A 281 10.02 -7.73 -3.87
CA GLY A 281 9.36 -6.50 -4.29
C GLY A 281 8.09 -6.25 -3.49
N SER A 282 7.51 -5.07 -3.67
CA SER A 282 6.19 -4.74 -3.11
C SER A 282 5.54 -3.60 -3.89
N CYS A 283 4.24 -3.75 -4.15
CA CYS A 283 3.37 -2.66 -4.56
C CYS A 283 3.08 -1.74 -3.36
N ALA A 284 2.77 -0.48 -3.62
CA ALA A 284 2.49 0.51 -2.59
C ALA A 284 1.31 1.38 -2.99
N LEU A 285 0.27 1.33 -2.16
CA LEU A 285 -0.91 2.17 -2.27
C LEU A 285 -0.99 3.03 -1.02
N LEU A 286 -0.64 4.31 -1.14
CA LEU A 286 -0.64 5.26 -0.03
C LEU A 286 -1.68 6.37 -0.28
N SER A 287 -2.47 6.67 0.75
CA SER A 287 -3.30 7.87 0.80
C SER A 287 -2.67 8.95 1.68
N PHE A 288 -2.93 10.21 1.32
CA PHE A 288 -2.62 11.40 2.10
C PHE A 288 -3.85 12.29 2.12
N TYR A 289 -4.38 12.58 3.30
CA TYR A 289 -5.54 13.47 3.47
C TYR A 289 -5.18 14.67 4.35
N ASP A 290 -5.29 15.87 3.78
CA ASP A 290 -5.13 17.13 4.51
C ASP A 290 -6.50 17.61 5.02
N THR A 291 -6.71 17.56 6.33
CA THR A 291 -7.99 17.91 6.97
C THR A 291 -8.43 19.35 6.73
N ASN A 292 -7.50 20.30 6.59
CA ASN A 292 -7.77 21.71 6.30
C ASN A 292 -8.31 21.94 4.87
N SER A 293 -7.62 21.46 3.83
CA SER A 293 -8.09 21.62 2.44
C SER A 293 -9.17 20.60 2.03
N LYS A 294 -9.34 19.52 2.81
CA LYS A 294 -10.12 18.32 2.49
C LYS A 294 -9.68 17.62 1.20
N MET A 295 -8.41 17.74 0.82
CA MET A 295 -7.87 17.10 -0.36
C MET A 295 -7.28 15.73 0.01
N LEU A 296 -7.90 14.67 -0.53
CA LEU A 296 -7.35 13.32 -0.55
C LEU A 296 -6.47 13.16 -1.80
N LYS A 297 -5.23 12.76 -1.59
CA LYS A 297 -4.32 12.26 -2.61
C LYS A 297 -4.18 10.75 -2.44
N VAL A 298 -4.23 10.01 -3.54
CA VAL A 298 -3.94 8.58 -3.58
C VAL A 298 -2.77 8.37 -4.53
N ALA A 299 -1.67 7.84 -4.01
CA ALA A 299 -0.43 7.53 -4.71
C ALA A 299 -0.31 6.01 -4.84
N VAL A 300 -0.20 5.52 -6.08
CA VAL A 300 -0.11 4.08 -6.38
C VAL A 300 1.15 3.75 -7.19
N THR A 301 1.84 2.71 -6.74
CA THR A 301 2.96 2.04 -7.38
C THR A 301 2.63 0.54 -7.39
N GLY A 302 2.06 0.02 -8.47
CA GLY A 302 1.56 -1.36 -8.57
C GLY A 302 0.03 -1.46 -8.77
N ASP A 303 -0.56 -2.60 -8.41
CA ASP A 303 -1.95 -2.96 -8.71
C ASP A 303 -2.90 -3.10 -7.50
N SER A 304 -2.42 -2.86 -6.27
CA SER A 304 -3.27 -2.62 -5.11
C SER A 304 -4.16 -1.38 -5.31
N ARG A 305 -5.44 -1.45 -4.94
CA ARG A 305 -6.49 -0.52 -5.42
C ARG A 305 -7.18 0.26 -4.29
N ALA A 306 -7.52 1.52 -4.58
CA ALA A 306 -8.30 2.40 -3.72
C ALA A 306 -9.61 2.83 -4.40
N LEU A 307 -10.72 2.79 -3.66
CA LEU A 307 -12.06 3.18 -4.10
C LEU A 307 -12.65 4.26 -3.20
N LEU A 308 -13.26 5.29 -3.79
CA LEU A 308 -14.14 6.23 -3.10
C LEU A 308 -15.59 5.76 -3.26
N GLY A 309 -16.25 5.42 -2.16
CA GLY A 309 -17.71 5.33 -2.08
C GLY A 309 -18.29 6.71 -1.74
N SER A 310 -19.40 7.08 -2.39
CA SER A 310 -20.03 8.40 -2.19
C SER A 310 -21.51 8.39 -2.60
N PHE A 311 -22.38 9.04 -1.83
CA PHE A 311 -23.80 9.22 -2.13
C PHE A 311 -24.04 10.58 -2.79
N LYS A 312 -24.39 10.60 -4.08
CA LYS A 312 -24.63 11.82 -4.88
C LYS A 312 -25.86 11.63 -5.76
N ASP A 313 -26.60 12.70 -6.03
CA ASP A 313 -27.78 12.66 -6.90
C ASP A 313 -28.80 11.56 -6.52
N ASN A 314 -28.98 11.34 -5.20
CA ASN A 314 -29.80 10.28 -4.58
C ASN A 314 -29.40 8.82 -4.87
N LYS A 315 -28.20 8.57 -5.42
CA LYS A 315 -27.65 7.23 -5.71
C LYS A 315 -26.28 7.03 -5.05
N TRP A 316 -25.90 5.78 -4.83
CA TRP A 316 -24.52 5.46 -4.48
C TRP A 316 -23.64 5.40 -5.73
N THR A 317 -22.41 5.84 -5.58
CA THR A 317 -21.39 5.85 -6.62
C THR A 317 -20.10 5.26 -6.08
N VAL A 318 -19.40 4.53 -6.94
CA VAL A 318 -17.99 4.16 -6.73
C VAL A 318 -17.13 4.91 -7.73
N ARG A 319 -15.97 5.39 -7.28
CA ARG A 319 -14.91 5.88 -8.17
C ARG A 319 -13.56 5.37 -7.70
N GLN A 320 -12.91 4.59 -8.54
CA GLN A 320 -11.55 4.11 -8.34
C GLN A 320 -10.57 5.28 -8.41
N LEU A 321 -9.68 5.37 -7.42
CA LEU A 321 -8.71 6.47 -7.25
C LEU A 321 -7.29 6.07 -7.68
N SER A 322 -6.95 4.78 -7.67
CA SER A 322 -5.73 4.24 -8.24
C SER A 322 -6.07 3.26 -9.37
N ILE A 323 -5.49 3.43 -10.55
CA ILE A 323 -5.64 2.49 -11.67
C ILE A 323 -4.51 1.47 -11.60
N ASP A 324 -4.85 0.19 -11.76
CA ASP A 324 -3.92 -0.94 -11.61
C ASP A 324 -2.75 -0.82 -12.60
N GLN A 325 -1.52 -0.98 -12.11
CA GLN A 325 -0.30 -0.82 -12.91
C GLN A 325 0.32 -2.18 -13.20
N THR A 326 -0.16 -2.84 -14.27
CA THR A 326 0.36 -4.13 -14.77
C THR A 326 0.63 -4.06 -16.27
N GLY A 327 1.27 -5.10 -16.83
CA GLY A 327 1.39 -5.24 -18.28
C GLY A 327 0.09 -5.58 -19.01
N SER A 328 -1.07 -5.58 -18.32
CA SER A 328 -2.40 -5.58 -18.94
C SER A 328 -2.96 -4.17 -19.15
N ASN A 329 -2.44 -3.15 -18.44
CA ASN A 329 -2.85 -1.76 -18.59
C ASN A 329 -2.16 -1.14 -19.82
N SER A 330 -2.95 -0.74 -20.82
CA SER A 330 -2.44 -0.21 -22.10
C SER A 330 -1.60 1.07 -21.95
N THR A 331 -1.82 1.87 -20.91
CA THR A 331 -1.03 3.08 -20.63
C THR A 331 0.36 2.71 -20.08
N GLU A 332 0.45 1.72 -19.20
CA GLU A 332 1.73 1.23 -18.66
C GLU A 332 2.51 0.41 -19.69
N VAL A 333 1.82 -0.36 -20.53
CA VAL A 333 2.43 -1.04 -21.70
C VAL A 333 3.03 0.00 -22.65
N ALA A 334 2.30 1.06 -22.98
CA ALA A 334 2.80 2.14 -23.83
C ALA A 334 3.99 2.89 -23.19
N ARG A 335 3.95 3.13 -21.87
CA ARG A 335 5.06 3.71 -21.11
C ARG A 335 6.33 2.85 -21.25
N ILE A 336 6.28 1.58 -20.86
CA ILE A 336 7.46 0.69 -20.86
C ILE A 336 8.00 0.49 -22.29
N ILE A 337 7.14 0.37 -23.31
CA ILE A 337 7.60 0.30 -24.72
C ILE A 337 8.32 1.59 -25.14
N SER A 338 7.88 2.76 -24.67
CA SER A 338 8.56 4.05 -24.94
C SER A 338 9.89 4.23 -24.20
N GLU A 339 10.07 3.55 -23.06
CA GLU A 339 11.31 3.54 -22.27
C GLU A 339 12.35 2.58 -22.88
N HIS A 340 11.91 1.51 -23.57
CA HIS A 340 12.78 0.48 -24.19
C HIS A 340 12.48 0.27 -25.69
N PRO A 341 12.72 1.27 -26.57
CA PRO A 341 12.31 1.23 -27.98
C PRO A 341 12.93 0.09 -28.80
N ASP A 342 14.13 -0.39 -28.43
CA ASP A 342 14.82 -1.51 -29.12
C ASP A 342 14.43 -2.90 -28.57
N GLU A 343 13.37 -2.99 -27.76
CA GLU A 343 12.93 -4.19 -27.05
C GLU A 343 11.41 -4.43 -27.16
N PRO A 344 10.87 -4.83 -28.32
CA PRO A 344 9.43 -5.00 -28.54
C PRO A 344 8.76 -6.09 -27.67
N ASN A 345 9.53 -6.83 -26.87
CA ASN A 345 9.07 -7.93 -26.02
C ASN A 345 9.36 -7.65 -24.52
N VAL A 346 9.32 -6.39 -24.10
CA VAL A 346 9.41 -5.98 -22.67
C VAL A 346 8.22 -6.42 -21.83
N ILE A 347 7.02 -6.46 -22.42
CA ILE A 347 5.83 -7.04 -21.82
C ILE A 347 5.51 -8.34 -22.56
N ARG A 348 5.19 -9.41 -21.84
CA ARG A 348 4.75 -10.70 -22.39
C ARG A 348 3.69 -11.29 -21.48
N ASN A 349 2.59 -11.79 -22.02
CA ASN A 349 1.51 -12.42 -21.24
C ASN A 349 1.01 -11.54 -20.07
N GLY A 350 0.89 -10.22 -20.28
CA GLY A 350 0.51 -9.27 -19.22
C GLY A 350 1.62 -8.88 -18.24
N ARG A 351 2.85 -9.39 -18.39
CA ARG A 351 3.91 -9.31 -17.37
C ARG A 351 5.21 -8.68 -17.87
N VAL A 352 5.90 -7.93 -17.00
CA VAL A 352 7.22 -7.34 -17.25
C VAL A 352 8.26 -8.45 -17.38
N LEU A 353 9.00 -8.41 -18.50
CA LEU A 353 9.89 -9.47 -19.01
C LEU A 353 9.24 -10.87 -19.05
N GLY A 354 7.90 -10.95 -19.03
CA GLY A 354 7.14 -12.19 -18.96
C GLY A 354 7.13 -12.87 -17.58
N ALA A 355 7.44 -12.16 -16.49
CA ALA A 355 7.56 -12.75 -15.15
C ALA A 355 6.85 -11.96 -14.03
N LEU A 356 7.08 -10.64 -13.93
CA LEU A 356 6.49 -9.79 -12.89
C LEU A 356 5.12 -9.23 -13.34
N GLU A 357 4.11 -9.29 -12.49
CA GLU A 357 2.77 -8.74 -12.77
C GLU A 357 2.74 -7.19 -12.72
N PRO A 358 3.14 -6.53 -11.62
CA PRO A 358 3.15 -5.08 -11.56
C PRO A 358 4.21 -4.47 -12.49
N SER A 359 3.84 -3.37 -13.16
CA SER A 359 4.72 -2.54 -13.98
C SER A 359 5.51 -1.50 -13.16
N ARG A 360 5.13 -1.32 -11.89
CA ARG A 360 5.79 -0.44 -10.90
C ARG A 360 5.79 -1.12 -9.53
N ALA A 361 6.94 -1.14 -8.86
CA ALA A 361 7.11 -1.76 -7.55
C ALA A 361 8.32 -1.15 -6.83
N PHE A 362 8.33 -1.22 -5.50
CA PHE A 362 9.53 -1.06 -4.68
C PHE A 362 10.37 -2.34 -4.68
N GLY A 363 11.66 -2.21 -4.34
CA GLY A 363 12.57 -3.36 -4.30
C GLY A 363 12.83 -3.87 -5.72
N ASP A 364 12.61 -5.16 -5.98
CA ASP A 364 12.65 -5.77 -7.32
C ASP A 364 13.93 -5.46 -8.11
N CYS A 365 15.07 -5.45 -7.42
CA CYS A 365 16.36 -4.99 -7.96
C CYS A 365 16.79 -5.75 -9.22
N ARG A 366 16.26 -6.96 -9.42
CA ARG A 366 16.47 -7.81 -10.61
C ARG A 366 15.92 -7.20 -11.91
N TYR A 367 14.94 -6.30 -11.83
CA TYR A 367 14.42 -5.55 -12.97
C TYR A 367 14.99 -4.12 -13.07
N LYS A 368 15.71 -3.66 -12.04
CA LYS A 368 16.23 -2.28 -11.93
C LYS A 368 17.73 -2.15 -12.16
N LEU A 369 18.52 -3.15 -11.75
CA LEU A 369 19.99 -3.10 -11.77
C LEU A 369 20.58 -3.75 -13.04
N PRO A 370 21.71 -3.24 -13.56
CA PRO A 370 22.49 -3.91 -14.60
C PRO A 370 22.92 -5.33 -14.23
N ALA A 371 23.00 -6.22 -15.23
CA ALA A 371 23.42 -7.61 -15.06
C ALA A 371 24.76 -7.75 -14.31
N SER A 372 25.71 -6.85 -14.57
CA SER A 372 27.05 -6.83 -13.94
C SER A 372 27.03 -6.54 -12.43
N ILE A 373 25.99 -5.89 -11.91
CA ILE A 373 25.77 -5.71 -10.47
C ILE A 373 25.06 -6.93 -9.90
N GLN A 374 24.02 -7.42 -10.58
CA GLN A 374 23.31 -8.65 -10.18
C GLN A 374 24.27 -9.84 -10.06
N GLU A 375 25.18 -10.03 -11.01
CA GLU A 375 26.21 -11.07 -10.95
C GLU A 375 27.16 -10.92 -9.76
N LYS A 376 27.52 -9.70 -9.34
CA LYS A 376 28.35 -9.49 -8.14
C LYS A 376 27.60 -9.93 -6.88
N ILE A 377 26.32 -9.56 -6.76
CA ILE A 377 25.44 -10.00 -5.67
C ILE A 377 25.40 -11.52 -5.62
N TYR A 378 25.19 -12.20 -6.75
CA TYR A 378 25.09 -13.66 -6.81
C TYR A 378 26.41 -14.37 -6.50
N LYS A 379 27.56 -13.76 -6.85
CA LYS A 379 28.91 -14.30 -6.57
C LYS A 379 29.36 -14.09 -5.11
N GLN A 380 28.88 -13.03 -4.44
CA GLN A 380 29.25 -12.73 -3.04
C GLN A 380 28.24 -13.27 -2.02
N PHE A 381 26.95 -13.31 -2.34
CA PHE A 381 25.85 -13.63 -1.43
C PHE A 381 24.99 -14.78 -1.98
N PHE A 382 23.77 -14.47 -2.41
CA PHE A 382 22.79 -15.42 -2.95
C PHE A 382 21.91 -14.70 -3.98
N GLY A 383 21.20 -15.47 -4.82
CA GLY A 383 20.22 -14.90 -5.74
C GLY A 383 19.70 -15.90 -6.77
N ARG A 384 18.91 -15.37 -7.71
CA ARG A 384 18.20 -16.15 -8.74
C ARG A 384 18.83 -15.88 -10.11
N LYS A 385 18.65 -16.78 -11.09
CA LYS A 385 19.09 -16.54 -12.49
C LYS A 385 18.64 -15.15 -12.98
N LEU A 386 19.49 -14.45 -13.75
CA LEU A 386 19.14 -13.18 -14.40
C LEU A 386 17.81 -13.30 -15.18
N PRO A 387 16.95 -12.28 -15.20
CA PRO A 387 15.76 -12.27 -16.06
C PRO A 387 16.13 -12.47 -17.53
N ASN A 388 15.36 -13.28 -18.25
CA ASN A 388 15.58 -13.51 -19.67
C ASN A 388 15.37 -12.18 -20.44
N ASN A 389 16.32 -11.80 -21.29
CA ASN A 389 16.30 -10.55 -22.08
C ASN A 389 16.51 -9.26 -21.27
N LEU A 390 17.13 -9.30 -20.08
CA LEU A 390 17.58 -8.11 -19.37
C LEU A 390 18.70 -7.38 -20.16
N ARG A 391 18.34 -6.37 -20.96
CA ARG A 391 19.23 -5.59 -21.83
C ARG A 391 19.39 -4.13 -21.40
N SER A 392 18.29 -3.39 -21.16
CA SER A 392 18.30 -1.96 -20.79
C SER A 392 17.53 -1.62 -19.48
N PRO A 393 17.84 -2.26 -18.34
CA PRO A 393 17.21 -1.89 -17.06
C PRO A 393 17.50 -0.42 -16.68
N PRO A 394 16.59 0.26 -15.93
CA PRO A 394 15.46 -0.29 -15.20
C PRO A 394 14.18 -0.47 -16.05
N TYR A 395 13.51 -1.62 -15.88
CA TYR A 395 12.19 -1.94 -16.50
C TYR A 395 10.99 -1.66 -15.58
N VAL A 396 11.25 -1.34 -14.32
CA VAL A 396 10.26 -1.16 -13.25
C VAL A 396 10.68 0.05 -12.42
N THR A 397 9.74 0.94 -12.11
CA THR A 397 9.98 2.13 -11.28
C THR A 397 9.19 2.06 -9.98
N ALA A 398 9.64 2.77 -8.94
CA ALA A 398 8.85 3.01 -7.73
C ALA A 398 8.06 4.33 -7.80
N GLU A 399 8.16 5.13 -8.86
CA GLU A 399 7.45 6.41 -8.97
C GLU A 399 5.92 6.21 -9.03
N PRO A 400 5.16 6.79 -8.09
CA PRO A 400 3.71 6.62 -8.05
C PRO A 400 2.99 7.48 -9.09
N VAL A 401 1.86 6.96 -9.59
CA VAL A 401 0.81 7.79 -10.17
C VAL A 401 -0.05 8.34 -9.03
N ILE A 402 -0.35 9.65 -9.05
CA ILE A 402 -1.10 10.30 -7.98
C ILE A 402 -2.40 10.89 -8.51
N THR A 403 -3.52 10.45 -7.92
CA THR A 403 -4.86 11.03 -8.13
C THR A 403 -5.18 11.98 -6.99
N THR A 404 -5.70 13.17 -7.31
CA THR A 404 -6.15 14.16 -6.33
C THR A 404 -7.67 14.32 -6.35
N THR A 405 -8.29 14.35 -5.18
CA THR A 405 -9.75 14.36 -4.97
C THR A 405 -10.10 15.28 -3.81
N LYS A 406 -11.21 16.01 -3.89
CA LYS A 406 -11.79 16.71 -2.72
C LYS A 406 -12.82 15.82 -2.05
N ILE A 407 -12.72 15.67 -0.73
CA ILE A 407 -13.65 14.91 0.11
C ILE A 407 -14.79 15.81 0.60
N SER A 408 -15.99 15.25 0.55
CA SER A 408 -17.25 15.85 0.96
C SER A 408 -17.95 14.91 1.95
N PRO A 409 -17.70 15.05 3.27
CA PRO A 409 -18.39 14.26 4.31
C PRO A 409 -19.92 14.37 4.23
N GLU A 410 -20.44 15.49 3.72
CA GLU A 410 -21.85 15.70 3.41
C GLU A 410 -22.47 14.67 2.42
N ASN A 411 -21.66 14.00 1.60
CA ASN A 411 -22.07 12.93 0.69
C ASN A 411 -21.91 11.53 1.31
N ASN A 412 -21.57 11.42 2.60
CA ASN A 412 -21.14 10.17 3.25
C ASN A 412 -19.93 9.52 2.55
N ASP A 413 -18.96 10.34 2.10
CA ASP A 413 -17.73 9.87 1.46
C ASP A 413 -16.99 8.88 2.37
N PHE A 414 -16.55 7.75 1.81
CA PHE A 414 -15.66 6.79 2.46
C PHE A 414 -14.63 6.22 1.48
N LEU A 415 -13.45 5.90 1.99
CA LEU A 415 -12.32 5.35 1.22
C LEU A 415 -12.12 3.88 1.59
N VAL A 416 -12.05 2.99 0.60
CA VAL A 416 -11.58 1.61 0.74
C VAL A 416 -10.20 1.50 0.08
N MET A 417 -9.26 0.84 0.74
CA MET A 417 -7.92 0.55 0.22
C MET A 417 -7.59 -0.93 0.50
N ALA A 418 -7.13 -1.68 -0.51
CA ALA A 418 -6.71 -3.07 -0.31
C ALA A 418 -5.67 -3.56 -1.33
N SER A 419 -5.02 -4.68 -0.98
CA SER A 419 -4.22 -5.52 -1.87
C SER A 419 -5.08 -6.18 -2.96
N ASP A 420 -4.46 -6.74 -4.00
CA ASP A 420 -5.20 -7.22 -5.17
C ASP A 420 -6.16 -8.39 -4.84
N GLY A 421 -5.82 -9.22 -3.85
CA GLY A 421 -6.61 -10.35 -3.36
C GLY A 421 -8.05 -10.03 -2.91
N LEU A 422 -8.39 -8.77 -2.62
CA LEU A 422 -9.79 -8.35 -2.45
C LEU A 422 -10.51 -8.16 -3.79
N TYR A 423 -9.89 -7.46 -4.73
CA TYR A 423 -10.46 -7.03 -6.01
C TYR A 423 -10.45 -8.11 -7.09
N GLU A 424 -9.62 -9.15 -6.94
CA GLU A 424 -9.71 -10.38 -7.72
C GLU A 424 -10.94 -11.24 -7.32
N MET A 425 -11.53 -10.97 -6.14
CA MET A 425 -12.68 -11.70 -5.59
C MET A 425 -14.02 -10.94 -5.69
N LEU A 426 -14.02 -9.60 -5.54
CA LEU A 426 -15.20 -8.73 -5.51
C LEU A 426 -15.09 -7.57 -6.52
N SER A 427 -16.21 -7.17 -7.14
CA SER A 427 -16.23 -5.99 -8.01
C SER A 427 -16.14 -4.66 -7.22
N ASN A 428 -15.79 -3.56 -7.90
CA ASN A 428 -15.74 -2.23 -7.29
C ASN A 428 -17.11 -1.82 -6.70
N GLU A 429 -18.19 -2.16 -7.41
CA GLU A 429 -19.58 -1.95 -7.04
C GLU A 429 -20.01 -2.86 -5.89
N GLU A 430 -19.62 -4.14 -5.89
CA GLU A 430 -19.90 -5.07 -4.79
C GLU A 430 -19.25 -4.60 -3.47
N ILE A 431 -18.01 -4.12 -3.53
CA ILE A 431 -17.27 -3.62 -2.35
C ILE A 431 -17.98 -2.40 -1.76
N VAL A 432 -18.29 -1.38 -2.57
CA VAL A 432 -19.02 -0.20 -2.10
C VAL A 432 -20.44 -0.57 -1.64
N GLY A 433 -21.13 -1.49 -2.32
CA GLY A 433 -22.43 -1.98 -1.92
C GLY A 433 -22.42 -2.69 -0.56
N LEU A 434 -21.41 -3.52 -0.29
CA LEU A 434 -21.19 -4.19 0.99
C LEU A 434 -20.92 -3.19 2.12
N VAL A 435 -20.05 -2.19 1.90
CA VAL A 435 -19.78 -1.12 2.88
C VAL A 435 -21.05 -0.32 3.18
N VAL A 436 -21.81 0.10 2.16
CA VAL A 436 -23.07 0.82 2.34
C VAL A 436 -24.08 0.00 3.13
N LYS A 437 -24.24 -1.29 2.81
CA LYS A 437 -25.16 -2.18 3.53
C LYS A 437 -24.75 -2.38 5.00
N TRP A 438 -23.46 -2.34 5.28
CA TRP A 438 -22.89 -2.37 6.63
C TRP A 438 -23.11 -1.03 7.35
N MET A 439 -22.97 0.11 6.67
CA MET A 439 -23.29 1.46 7.21
C MET A 439 -24.79 1.60 7.55
N GLU A 440 -25.69 0.97 6.79
CA GLU A 440 -27.12 0.87 7.13
C GLU A 440 -27.34 0.05 8.43
N LYS A 441 -26.71 -1.13 8.54
CA LYS A 441 -26.79 -2.02 9.72
C LYS A 441 -26.31 -1.32 10.99
N GLU A 442 -25.14 -0.67 10.91
CA GLU A 442 -24.51 0.05 12.03
C GLU A 442 -25.07 1.48 12.21
N LYS A 443 -26.14 1.83 11.48
CA LYS A 443 -26.92 3.09 11.61
C LYS A 443 -26.12 4.37 11.32
N MET A 444 -25.00 4.27 10.59
CA MET A 444 -24.22 5.41 10.13
C MET A 444 -24.94 6.20 9.03
N VAL A 445 -25.71 5.50 8.19
CA VAL A 445 -26.59 6.11 7.17
C VAL A 445 -28.03 5.66 7.35
N LYS A 446 -28.98 6.47 6.88
CA LYS A 446 -30.40 6.07 6.79
C LYS A 446 -30.60 5.19 5.55
N PRO A 447 -31.31 4.05 5.64
CA PRO A 447 -31.58 3.22 4.47
C PRO A 447 -32.33 3.97 3.37
N ASN A 448 -31.86 3.87 2.13
CA ASN A 448 -32.50 4.55 0.99
C ASN A 448 -33.75 3.78 0.55
N LYS A 449 -34.91 4.18 1.07
CA LYS A 449 -36.21 3.57 0.74
C LYS A 449 -36.69 3.99 -0.66
N SER A 450 -36.15 3.34 -1.69
CA SER A 450 -36.73 3.40 -3.04
C SER A 450 -38.19 2.97 -3.01
N LEU A 451 -39.05 3.66 -3.77
CA LEU A 451 -40.49 3.36 -3.86
C LEU A 451 -40.78 1.94 -4.38
N TRP A 452 -39.84 1.32 -5.11
CA TRP A 452 -39.95 -0.07 -5.56
C TRP A 452 -39.99 -1.10 -4.41
N ASN A 453 -39.39 -0.78 -3.25
CA ASN A 453 -39.40 -1.68 -2.09
C ASN A 453 -40.78 -1.81 -1.43
N PHE A 454 -41.79 -1.06 -1.90
CA PHE A 454 -43.17 -1.14 -1.42
C PHE A 454 -44.03 -2.20 -2.13
N PHE A 455 -43.56 -2.76 -3.26
CA PHE A 455 -44.35 -3.64 -4.13
C PHE A 455 -43.68 -4.98 -4.50
N GLY A 456 -42.44 -5.23 -4.09
CA GLY A 456 -41.72 -6.48 -4.41
C GLY A 456 -40.67 -6.89 -3.37
N SER A 457 -40.56 -8.18 -3.10
CA SER A 457 -39.72 -8.77 -2.04
C SER A 457 -38.22 -8.74 -2.39
N SER A 458 -37.50 -7.69 -1.93
CA SER A 458 -36.09 -7.48 -2.31
C SER A 458 -35.17 -6.90 -1.21
N GLU A 459 -35.43 -7.14 0.09
CA GLU A 459 -34.46 -6.81 1.16
C GLU A 459 -33.10 -7.55 1.07
N LYS A 460 -32.98 -8.53 0.15
CA LYS A 460 -31.82 -9.43 -0.02
C LYS A 460 -30.73 -8.92 -0.97
N GLY A 461 -30.94 -7.77 -1.62
CA GLY A 461 -29.97 -7.18 -2.57
C GLY A 461 -28.93 -6.27 -1.90
N LEU A 462 -27.76 -6.15 -2.54
CA LEU A 462 -26.89 -4.99 -2.33
C LEU A 462 -27.56 -3.74 -2.94
N PRO A 463 -27.30 -2.53 -2.42
CA PRO A 463 -27.78 -1.31 -3.05
C PRO A 463 -27.17 -1.12 -4.43
N GLU A 464 -27.88 -0.44 -5.33
CA GLU A 464 -27.34 -0.06 -6.64
C GLU A 464 -26.20 0.96 -6.47
N VAL A 465 -25.05 0.66 -7.07
CA VAL A 465 -23.85 1.50 -7.06
C VAL A 465 -23.40 1.74 -8.50
N ALA A 466 -23.33 3.01 -8.92
CA ALA A 466 -22.84 3.36 -10.25
C ALA A 466 -21.32 3.61 -10.26
N ASP A 467 -20.55 2.86 -11.04
CA ASP A 467 -19.11 3.08 -11.21
C ASP A 467 -18.81 4.24 -12.19
N VAL A 468 -18.53 5.40 -11.62
CA VAL A 468 -18.22 6.65 -12.34
C VAL A 468 -16.72 6.79 -12.67
N THR A 469 -15.92 5.73 -12.53
CA THR A 469 -14.52 5.71 -12.98
C THR A 469 -14.45 5.79 -14.51
N HIS A 470 -13.68 6.74 -15.06
CA HIS A 470 -13.51 6.90 -16.51
C HIS A 470 -12.60 5.85 -17.14
N ASP A 471 -11.55 5.43 -16.42
CA ASP A 471 -10.65 4.36 -16.84
C ASP A 471 -11.22 3.01 -16.38
N LYS A 472 -11.24 2.03 -17.27
CA LYS A 472 -11.75 0.66 -17.04
C LYS A 472 -10.68 -0.42 -17.35
N SER A 473 -9.40 -0.05 -17.38
CA SER A 473 -8.27 -0.95 -17.69
C SER A 473 -7.89 -1.92 -16.55
N SER A 474 -8.41 -1.68 -15.35
CA SER A 474 -8.13 -2.44 -14.13
C SER A 474 -8.67 -3.88 -14.13
N LYS A 475 -7.99 -4.78 -13.40
CA LYS A 475 -8.33 -6.21 -13.23
C LYS A 475 -9.80 -6.37 -12.84
N GLN A 476 -10.49 -7.29 -13.51
CA GLN A 476 -11.85 -7.70 -13.19
C GLN A 476 -11.83 -8.97 -12.32
N PRO A 477 -12.78 -9.18 -11.39
CA PRO A 477 -12.79 -10.37 -10.55
C PRO A 477 -12.81 -11.67 -11.35
N PHE A 478 -12.11 -12.70 -10.88
CA PHE A 478 -12.08 -14.00 -11.55
C PHE A 478 -13.46 -14.67 -11.59
N ARG A 479 -14.24 -14.51 -10.52
CA ARG A 479 -15.56 -15.17 -10.33
C ARG A 479 -16.71 -14.29 -10.84
N LYS A 480 -16.80 -14.12 -12.16
CA LYS A 480 -17.86 -13.31 -12.82
C LYS A 480 -19.27 -13.87 -12.65
N THR A 481 -19.42 -15.17 -12.37
CA THR A 481 -20.72 -15.83 -12.16
C THR A 481 -20.84 -16.32 -10.73
N ARG A 482 -21.42 -15.47 -9.87
CA ARG A 482 -21.74 -15.82 -8.46
C ARG A 482 -23.09 -16.54 -8.41
N GLN A 483 -23.12 -17.75 -7.86
CA GLN A 483 -24.37 -18.45 -7.56
C GLN A 483 -24.89 -17.96 -6.20
N PHE A 484 -25.83 -17.01 -6.22
CA PHE A 484 -26.47 -16.48 -5.01
C PHE A 484 -27.41 -17.52 -4.35
N SER A 485 -26.82 -18.51 -3.69
CA SER A 485 -27.54 -19.59 -3.01
C SER A 485 -28.16 -19.09 -1.69
N HIS A 486 -29.49 -19.02 -1.65
CA HIS A 486 -30.33 -19.04 -0.44
C HIS A 486 -30.14 -17.93 0.63
N GLY A 487 -29.26 -16.95 0.47
CA GLY A 487 -29.00 -15.93 1.51
C GLY A 487 -28.89 -14.49 1.03
N GLY A 488 -27.87 -14.19 0.22
CA GLY A 488 -27.41 -12.82 -0.07
C GLY A 488 -25.94 -12.66 0.29
N PHE A 489 -25.65 -11.96 1.39
CA PHE A 489 -24.30 -11.64 1.86
C PHE A 489 -24.23 -11.70 3.39
N LEU A 490 -23.04 -11.99 3.95
CA LEU A 490 -22.85 -12.24 5.38
C LEU A 490 -22.70 -10.92 6.14
N MET A 491 -23.76 -10.50 6.84
CA MET A 491 -23.84 -9.23 7.59
C MET A 491 -23.48 -9.35 9.07
N GLU A 492 -22.52 -10.18 9.46
CA GLU A 492 -22.26 -10.49 10.88
C GLU A 492 -21.24 -9.57 11.55
N ASP A 493 -20.14 -9.23 10.89
CA ASP A 493 -19.01 -8.53 11.51
C ASP A 493 -19.33 -7.09 11.98
N LYS A 494 -18.58 -6.64 12.98
CA LYS A 494 -18.59 -5.27 13.52
C LYS A 494 -17.47 -4.38 12.98
N ASN A 495 -16.51 -4.98 12.28
CA ASN A 495 -15.47 -4.31 11.52
C ASN A 495 -15.80 -4.46 10.02
N VAL A 496 -15.76 -3.35 9.27
CA VAL A 496 -16.15 -3.38 7.85
C VAL A 496 -15.08 -4.02 6.95
N SER A 497 -13.81 -3.99 7.35
CA SER A 497 -12.71 -4.63 6.63
C SER A 497 -12.78 -6.15 6.79
N THR A 498 -13.10 -6.65 8.00
CA THR A 498 -13.44 -8.07 8.20
C THR A 498 -14.66 -8.48 7.37
N HIS A 499 -15.72 -7.67 7.37
CA HIS A 499 -16.95 -7.89 6.58
C HIS A 499 -16.65 -8.03 5.07
N LEU A 500 -15.76 -7.19 4.53
CA LEU A 500 -15.31 -7.28 3.15
C LEU A 500 -14.50 -8.56 2.86
N ILE A 501 -13.51 -8.91 3.70
CA ILE A 501 -12.74 -10.16 3.55
C ILE A 501 -13.65 -11.39 3.63
N ARG A 502 -14.60 -11.42 4.59
CA ARG A 502 -15.58 -12.51 4.73
C ARG A 502 -16.42 -12.67 3.45
N ASN A 503 -16.89 -11.57 2.86
CA ASN A 503 -17.73 -11.61 1.66
C ASN A 503 -16.95 -11.76 0.34
N ALA A 504 -15.63 -11.55 0.34
CA ALA A 504 -14.75 -11.98 -0.74
C ALA A 504 -14.70 -13.51 -0.84
N LEU A 505 -14.64 -14.19 0.31
CA LEU A 505 -14.50 -15.64 0.41
C LEU A 505 -15.85 -16.39 0.40
N SER A 506 -16.95 -15.73 0.76
CA SER A 506 -18.30 -16.34 0.80
C SER A 506 -18.94 -16.59 -0.58
N ASN A 507 -18.42 -15.99 -1.66
CA ASN A 507 -18.89 -16.19 -3.04
C ASN A 507 -20.42 -16.03 -3.20
N GLY A 508 -20.99 -14.95 -2.66
CA GLY A 508 -22.45 -14.75 -2.61
C GLY A 508 -23.12 -15.35 -1.37
N GLY A 509 -22.44 -15.28 -0.21
CA GLY A 509 -23.05 -15.52 1.10
C GLY A 509 -22.93 -16.93 1.67
N SER A 510 -22.23 -17.86 1.00
CA SER A 510 -22.06 -19.24 1.46
C SER A 510 -21.10 -19.32 2.66
N ARG A 511 -21.60 -19.76 3.81
CA ARG A 511 -20.81 -20.05 5.01
C ARG A 511 -19.89 -21.25 4.78
N GLU A 512 -20.34 -22.20 3.96
CA GLU A 512 -19.65 -23.43 3.58
C GLU A 512 -18.39 -23.10 2.77
N GLN A 513 -18.50 -22.23 1.76
CA GLN A 513 -17.34 -21.76 0.97
C GLN A 513 -16.40 -20.88 1.79
N THR A 514 -16.94 -20.04 2.67
CA THR A 514 -16.13 -19.25 3.62
C THR A 514 -15.31 -20.17 4.52
N SER A 515 -15.94 -21.16 5.15
CA SER A 515 -15.26 -22.16 6.00
C SER A 515 -14.23 -22.97 5.19
N MET A 516 -14.58 -23.46 4.00
CA MET A 516 -13.67 -24.23 3.15
C MET A 516 -12.39 -23.44 2.84
N LEU A 517 -12.47 -22.16 2.47
CA LEU A 517 -11.31 -21.33 2.14
C LEU A 517 -10.51 -20.86 3.38
N ILE A 518 -11.17 -20.68 4.52
CA ILE A 518 -10.54 -20.31 5.80
C ILE A 518 -9.92 -21.52 6.53
N SER A 519 -10.35 -22.75 6.22
CA SER A 519 -9.80 -23.98 6.81
C SER A 519 -8.44 -24.34 6.23
N ILE A 520 -8.13 -23.94 4.98
CA ILE A 520 -6.84 -24.22 4.35
C ILE A 520 -5.73 -23.46 5.11
N PRO A 521 -4.66 -24.13 5.59
CA PRO A 521 -3.56 -23.47 6.28
C PRO A 521 -2.63 -22.75 5.28
N ASN A 522 -1.94 -21.73 5.77
CA ASN A 522 -0.82 -21.13 5.05
C ASN A 522 0.43 -22.05 5.14
N PRO A 523 1.30 -22.10 4.11
CA PRO A 523 1.23 -21.36 2.84
C PRO A 523 0.34 -22.03 1.77
N VAL A 524 -0.35 -23.13 2.06
CA VAL A 524 -1.14 -23.90 1.06
C VAL A 524 -2.31 -23.06 0.52
N SER A 525 -2.89 -22.19 1.33
CA SER A 525 -3.95 -21.24 0.97
C SER A 525 -3.61 -20.32 -0.21
N ARG A 526 -2.31 -20.01 -0.42
CA ARG A 526 -1.80 -19.18 -1.54
C ARG A 526 -2.19 -19.68 -2.93
N ARG A 527 -2.57 -20.97 -3.06
CA ARG A 527 -3.07 -21.59 -4.30
C ARG A 527 -4.54 -21.30 -4.62
N TYR A 528 -5.29 -20.71 -3.69
CA TYR A 528 -6.76 -20.57 -3.76
C TYR A 528 -7.26 -19.15 -3.51
N ARG A 529 -6.47 -18.33 -2.82
CA ARG A 529 -6.65 -16.89 -2.58
C ARG A 529 -5.28 -16.27 -2.32
N ASP A 530 -5.15 -14.97 -2.56
CA ASP A 530 -3.95 -14.25 -2.15
C ASP A 530 -3.93 -13.95 -0.64
N ASP A 531 -2.91 -13.24 -0.16
CA ASP A 531 -3.05 -12.47 1.07
C ASP A 531 -4.18 -11.42 0.89
N LEU A 532 -4.85 -11.03 1.98
CA LEU A 532 -5.86 -9.96 1.92
C LEU A 532 -5.62 -8.96 3.04
N THR A 533 -5.40 -7.70 2.68
CA THR A 533 -5.27 -6.56 3.58
C THR A 533 -6.26 -5.50 3.16
N VAL A 534 -7.16 -5.11 4.07
CA VAL A 534 -8.23 -4.16 3.78
C VAL A 534 -8.25 -3.08 4.85
N THR A 535 -8.23 -1.82 4.41
CA THR A 535 -8.44 -0.63 5.25
C THR A 535 -9.64 0.15 4.72
N VAL A 536 -10.58 0.51 5.59
CA VAL A 536 -11.72 1.39 5.25
C VAL A 536 -11.71 2.60 6.16
N VAL A 537 -11.83 3.79 5.58
CA VAL A 537 -11.74 5.08 6.26
C VAL A 537 -13.04 5.86 6.04
N PHE A 538 -13.70 6.24 7.13
CA PHE A 538 -14.95 7.00 7.11
C PHE A 538 -14.69 8.48 7.37
N PHE A 539 -15.14 9.35 6.48
CA PHE A 539 -15.02 10.79 6.63
C PHE A 539 -16.29 11.40 7.26
N GLY A 540 -16.11 12.42 8.10
CA GLY A 540 -17.19 12.98 8.89
C GLY A 540 -16.87 14.36 9.48
N LYS A 541 -17.74 14.75 10.42
CA LYS A 541 -17.52 15.80 11.40
C LYS A 541 -18.16 15.35 12.70
N ASP A 542 -17.42 15.35 13.80
CA ASP A 542 -18.02 15.19 15.11
C ASP A 542 -18.62 16.52 15.60
N LYS A 543 -19.50 16.45 16.59
CA LYS A 543 -20.18 17.63 17.13
C LYS A 543 -19.31 18.49 18.04
N ASN A 544 -18.19 17.92 18.51
CA ASN A 544 -17.23 18.57 19.39
C ASN A 544 -15.87 18.57 18.67
N GLU A 545 -15.28 19.75 18.46
CA GLU A 545 -13.93 19.86 17.89
C GLU A 545 -12.89 19.90 19.02
N ASP A 546 -12.03 18.89 19.11
CA ASP A 546 -10.85 18.87 19.99
C ASP A 546 -9.58 18.55 19.18
N GLU A 547 -8.69 19.54 19.04
CA GLU A 547 -7.41 19.36 18.35
C GLU A 547 -6.40 18.49 19.13
N ASN A 548 -6.68 18.20 20.40
CA ASN A 548 -5.96 17.25 21.25
C ASN A 548 -6.65 15.87 21.27
N GLY A 549 -7.74 15.71 20.52
CA GLY A 549 -8.53 14.50 20.41
C GLY A 549 -7.66 13.30 20.10
N LYS A 550 -7.90 12.20 20.81
CA LYS A 550 -7.08 10.98 20.73
C LYS A 550 -7.63 10.01 19.70
N LEU A 551 -6.78 9.08 19.31
CA LEU A 551 -7.21 7.84 18.69
C LEU A 551 -7.76 6.92 19.78
N GLU A 552 -8.99 6.45 19.64
CA GLU A 552 -9.67 5.58 20.59
C GLU A 552 -9.93 4.22 19.96
N ILE A 553 -9.49 3.14 20.62
CA ILE A 553 -9.74 1.77 20.18
C ILE A 553 -11.24 1.48 20.24
N ASN A 554 -11.77 0.83 19.21
CA ASN A 554 -13.16 0.38 19.14
C ASN A 554 -13.23 -1.12 19.51
N PRO A 555 -13.43 -1.49 20.79
CA PRO A 555 -13.37 -2.88 21.25
C PRO A 555 -14.49 -3.77 20.69
N ALA A 556 -15.57 -3.19 20.16
CA ALA A 556 -16.63 -3.95 19.51
C ALA A 556 -16.23 -4.46 18.10
N ALA A 557 -15.22 -3.84 17.48
CA ALA A 557 -14.77 -4.09 16.11
C ALA A 557 -13.25 -4.31 16.03
N THR A 558 -12.67 -4.76 17.14
CA THR A 558 -11.27 -5.15 17.31
C THR A 558 -11.29 -6.47 18.07
N ALA A 559 -10.49 -7.45 17.66
CA ALA A 559 -10.48 -8.76 18.32
C ALA A 559 -9.08 -9.29 18.66
N GLY A 560 -8.05 -8.96 17.87
CA GLY A 560 -6.70 -9.50 18.08
C GLY A 560 -5.54 -8.65 17.56
N GLY A 561 -5.73 -7.76 16.58
CA GLY A 561 -4.62 -7.07 15.91
C GLY A 561 -3.74 -6.19 16.81
N ILE A 562 -4.27 -5.71 17.95
CA ILE A 562 -3.54 -4.83 18.88
C ILE A 562 -2.50 -5.59 19.71
N ASP A 563 -2.78 -6.83 20.13
CA ASP A 563 -1.87 -7.67 20.92
C ASP A 563 -1.07 -8.63 20.02
N ALA A 564 -1.58 -8.90 18.81
CA ALA A 564 -0.82 -9.47 17.70
C ALA A 564 0.17 -8.42 17.13
N SER A 565 1.23 -8.14 17.89
CA SER A 565 2.38 -7.28 17.52
C SER A 565 2.61 -7.21 16.01
N LYS A 566 2.39 -6.01 15.42
CA LYS A 566 2.39 -5.69 13.97
C LYS A 566 3.09 -6.75 13.11
N PRO A 567 2.40 -7.38 12.13
CA PRO A 567 2.79 -8.64 11.48
C PRO A 567 4.31 -8.82 11.38
N LYS A 568 4.78 -9.83 12.12
CA LYS A 568 6.09 -9.77 12.79
C LYS A 568 7.27 -9.59 11.85
N LEU A 569 8.12 -8.61 12.23
CA LEU A 569 9.54 -8.51 11.90
C LEU A 569 10.31 -9.80 12.27
#